data_AF-A0A809T301-F1
#
_entry.id   AF-A0A809T301-F1
#
_cell.length_a   1.000
_cell.length_b   1.000
_cell.length_c   1.000
_cell.angle_alpha   90.00
_cell.angle_beta   90.00
_cell.angle_gamma   90.00
#
_symmetry.space_group_name_H-M   'P 1'
#
loop_
_entity.id
_entity.type
_entity.pdbx_description
1 polymer ?
#
loop_
_entity_poly.entity_id
_entity_poly.type
_entity_poly.pdbx_seq_one_letter_code
_entity_poly.pdbx_strand_id
1 'polypeptide(L)'
;MLKSQEINLDYILGLIFEHNRQNKGKGEMIEEVKRLIRSSLGNRAKEGLVVDFIQQTNLDDLPDKASIIDAFFTFAQHEQLREAEALIKEENLNEEAAKRYIRTSLKREYATENGTELNETLPKLSPLNPQYKTKKQAVFQKIVSFIEKFKGVGGKI
;
A
#
# COMPACT_ATOMS: atom_id res chain seq x y z
N MET A 1 -5.80 30.30 15.68
CA MET A 1 -4.99 29.26 15.00
C MET A 1 -5.95 28.42 14.16
N LEU A 2 -5.82 28.42 12.83
CA LEU A 2 -6.54 27.44 12.01
C LEU A 2 -6.00 26.05 12.39
N LYS A 3 -6.87 25.16 12.87
CA LYS A 3 -6.55 23.72 12.87
C LYS A 3 -6.39 23.35 11.40
N SER A 4 -5.15 23.16 10.94
CA SER A 4 -4.91 22.39 9.73
C SER A 4 -5.57 21.04 9.96
N GLN A 5 -6.70 20.76 9.31
CA GLN A 5 -7.17 19.39 9.22
C GLN A 5 -6.06 18.62 8.51
N GLU A 6 -5.51 17.63 9.19
CA GLU A 6 -4.58 16.70 8.55
C GLU A 6 -5.35 16.02 7.42
N ILE A 7 -4.83 16.12 6.18
CA ILE A 7 -5.45 15.47 5.03
C ILE A 7 -5.21 13.96 5.20
N ASN A 8 -6.15 13.31 5.87
CA ASN A 8 -6.15 11.86 6.04
C ASN A 8 -6.80 11.17 4.83
N LEU A 9 -6.66 9.85 4.78
CA LEU A 9 -7.14 9.06 3.65
C LEU A 9 -8.67 9.13 3.49
N ASP A 10 -9.41 9.06 4.61
CA ASP A 10 -10.88 9.16 4.62
C ASP A 10 -11.38 10.46 4.01
N TYR A 11 -10.71 11.59 4.29
CA TYR A 11 -11.03 12.87 3.68
C TYR A 11 -10.84 12.84 2.16
N ILE A 12 -9.73 12.26 1.68
CA ILE A 12 -9.46 12.11 0.24
C ILE A 12 -10.54 11.24 -0.41
N LEU A 13 -10.92 10.12 0.21
CA LEU A 13 -11.99 9.25 -0.28
C LEU A 13 -13.36 9.95 -0.31
N GLY A 14 -13.65 10.76 0.71
CA GLY A 14 -14.85 11.60 0.74
C GLY A 14 -14.91 12.59 -0.42
N LEU A 15 -13.77 13.21 -0.78
CA LEU A 15 -13.69 14.11 -1.93
C LEU A 15 -13.88 13.38 -3.27
N ILE A 16 -13.34 12.17 -3.41
CA ILE A 16 -13.55 11.33 -4.60
C ILE A 16 -15.05 11.09 -4.81
N PHE A 17 -15.77 10.75 -3.74
CA PHE A 17 -17.22 10.55 -3.79
C PHE A 17 -17.96 11.83 -4.20
N GLU A 18 -17.64 12.96 -3.58
CA GLU A 18 -18.26 14.26 -3.90
C GLU A 18 -18.04 14.66 -5.36
N HIS A 19 -16.80 14.53 -5.85
CA HIS A 19 -16.46 14.83 -7.24
C HIS A 19 -17.21 13.92 -8.23
N ASN A 20 -17.40 12.64 -7.87
CA ASN A 20 -18.20 11.72 -8.68
C ASN A 20 -19.68 12.15 -8.75
N ARG A 21 -20.25 12.67 -7.66
CA ARG A 21 -21.62 13.22 -7.64
C ARG A 21 -21.80 14.53 -8.37
N GLN A 22 -20.72 15.25 -8.62
CA GLN A 22 -20.72 16.43 -9.48
C GLN A 22 -20.52 16.09 -10.97
N ASN A 23 -20.51 14.80 -11.34
CA ASN A 23 -20.23 14.32 -12.70
C ASN A 23 -18.89 14.84 -13.27
N LYS A 24 -17.89 15.06 -12.40
CA LYS A 24 -16.54 15.37 -12.85
C LYS A 24 -15.94 14.16 -13.55
N GLY A 25 -15.23 14.39 -14.65
CA GLY A 25 -14.54 13.32 -15.35
C GLY A 25 -13.45 12.69 -14.47
N LYS A 26 -13.29 11.36 -14.54
CA LYS A 26 -12.28 10.62 -13.76
C LYS A 26 -10.86 11.20 -13.89
N GLY A 27 -10.50 11.74 -15.05
CA GLY A 27 -9.19 12.37 -15.27
C GLY A 27 -8.93 13.59 -14.39
N GLU A 28 -9.91 14.50 -14.28
CA GLU A 28 -9.81 15.70 -13.43
C GLU A 28 -9.72 15.31 -11.95
N MET A 29 -10.57 14.36 -11.53
CA MET A 29 -10.57 13.82 -10.18
C MET A 29 -9.22 13.20 -9.79
N ILE A 30 -8.62 12.41 -10.69
CA ILE A 30 -7.31 11.80 -10.47
C ILE A 30 -6.23 12.86 -10.24
N GLU A 31 -6.19 13.91 -11.06
CA GLU A 31 -5.17 14.96 -10.91
C GLU A 31 -5.33 15.75 -9.61
N GLU A 32 -6.55 15.98 -9.16
CA GLU A 32 -6.81 16.63 -7.86
C GLU A 32 -6.40 15.73 -6.69
N VAL A 33 -6.78 14.45 -6.73
CA VAL A 33 -6.42 13.46 -5.71
C VAL A 33 -4.91 13.29 -5.60
N LYS A 34 -4.19 13.22 -6.72
CA LYS A 34 -2.71 13.18 -6.72
C LYS A 34 -2.11 14.37 -5.99
N ARG A 35 -2.62 15.60 -6.23
CA ARG A 35 -2.13 16.80 -5.54
C ARG A 35 -2.34 16.71 -4.02
N LEU A 36 -3.52 16.24 -3.58
CA LEU A 36 -3.85 16.09 -2.16
C LEU A 36 -3.04 14.98 -1.48
N ILE A 37 -2.85 13.83 -2.14
CA ILE A 37 -2.05 12.74 -1.59
C ILE A 37 -0.58 13.16 -1.45
N ARG A 38 -0.03 13.89 -2.43
CA ARG A 38 1.36 14.37 -2.39
C ARG A 38 1.60 15.40 -1.29
N SER A 39 0.60 16.20 -0.92
CA SER A 39 0.72 17.12 0.22
C SER A 39 0.60 16.40 1.57
N SER A 40 -0.03 15.22 1.61
CA SER A 40 -0.15 14.38 2.81
C SER A 40 1.07 13.46 3.00
N LEU A 41 2.00 13.84 3.89
CA LEU A 41 3.24 13.09 4.16
C LEU A 41 3.03 11.58 4.40
N GLY A 42 2.02 11.20 5.19
CA GLY A 42 1.77 9.78 5.53
C GLY A 42 1.07 8.96 4.43
N ASN A 43 0.56 9.60 3.37
CA ASN A 43 -0.25 8.95 2.35
C ASN A 43 0.41 8.92 0.97
N ARG A 44 1.58 9.54 0.78
CA ARG A 44 2.26 9.61 -0.53
C ARG A 44 2.46 8.24 -1.18
N ALA A 45 2.86 7.24 -0.40
CA ALA A 45 3.08 5.88 -0.88
C ALA A 45 1.79 5.19 -1.38
N LYS A 46 0.61 5.71 -1.02
CA LYS A 46 -0.70 5.22 -1.45
C LYS A 46 -1.21 5.87 -2.73
N GLU A 47 -0.48 6.82 -3.34
CA GLU A 47 -0.93 7.52 -4.55
C GLU A 47 -1.37 6.56 -5.64
N GLY A 48 -0.52 5.59 -6.00
CA GLY A 48 -0.86 4.58 -7.01
C GLY A 48 -2.10 3.78 -6.63
N LEU A 49 -2.20 3.34 -5.38
CA LEU A 49 -3.33 2.54 -4.89
C LEU A 49 -4.67 3.29 -4.98
N VAL A 50 -4.69 4.58 -4.65
CA VAL A 50 -5.91 5.40 -4.75
C VAL A 50 -6.24 5.71 -6.22
N VAL A 51 -5.24 5.97 -7.05
CA VAL A 51 -5.45 6.18 -8.50
C VAL A 51 -6.03 4.92 -9.15
N ASP A 52 -5.47 3.75 -8.84
CA ASP A 52 -5.95 2.46 -9.34
C ASP A 52 -7.40 2.20 -8.90
N PHE A 53 -7.73 2.52 -7.65
CA PHE A 53 -9.10 2.42 -7.14
C PHE A 53 -10.08 3.27 -7.96
N ILE A 54 -9.76 4.55 -8.24
CA ILE A 54 -10.62 5.44 -9.05
C ILE A 54 -10.79 4.88 -10.47
N GLN A 55 -9.72 4.33 -11.06
CA GLN A 55 -9.75 3.80 -12.42
C GLN A 55 -10.58 2.52 -12.54
N GLN A 56 -10.38 1.59 -11.60
CA GLN A 56 -10.92 0.22 -11.69
C GLN A 56 -12.31 0.07 -11.06
N THR A 57 -12.74 1.03 -10.24
CA THR A 57 -14.05 0.98 -9.56
C THR A 57 -15.10 1.79 -10.33
N ASN A 58 -16.32 1.25 -10.41
CA ASN A 58 -17.48 2.03 -10.80
C ASN A 58 -17.99 2.83 -9.59
N LEU A 59 -17.64 4.11 -9.52
CA LEU A 59 -17.97 4.98 -8.39
C LEU A 59 -19.47 5.34 -8.33
N ASP A 60 -20.21 5.12 -9.42
CA ASP A 60 -21.66 5.36 -9.47
C ASP A 60 -22.46 4.31 -8.68
N ASP A 61 -21.90 3.12 -8.45
CA ASP A 61 -22.53 2.05 -7.69
C ASP A 61 -22.42 2.27 -6.17
N LEU A 62 -21.66 3.29 -5.74
CA LEU A 62 -21.42 3.60 -4.33
C LEU A 62 -22.49 4.61 -3.86
N PRO A 63 -23.38 4.23 -2.91
CA PRO A 63 -24.51 5.08 -2.51
C PRO A 63 -24.11 6.27 -1.62
N ASP A 64 -23.03 6.16 -0.85
CA ASP A 64 -22.66 7.16 0.15
C ASP A 64 -21.14 7.19 0.47
N LYS A 65 -20.73 8.15 1.30
CA LYS A 65 -19.32 8.30 1.72
C LYS A 65 -18.79 7.14 2.55
N ALA A 66 -19.63 6.40 3.27
CA ALA A 66 -19.17 5.23 4.03
C ALA A 66 -18.85 4.08 3.07
N SER A 67 -19.71 3.88 2.06
CA SER A 67 -19.54 2.83 1.06
C SER A 67 -18.26 2.96 0.23
N ILE A 68 -17.81 4.18 -0.09
CA ILE A 68 -16.53 4.37 -0.80
C ILE A 68 -15.33 4.02 0.08
N ILE A 69 -15.41 4.25 1.39
CA ILE A 69 -14.36 3.89 2.34
C ILE A 69 -14.24 2.37 2.41
N ASP A 70 -15.36 1.68 2.60
CA ASP A 70 -15.41 0.21 2.64
C ASP A 70 -14.95 -0.42 1.31
N ALA A 71 -15.39 0.14 0.18
CA ALA A 71 -14.98 -0.31 -1.15
C ALA A 71 -13.47 -0.12 -1.37
N PHE A 72 -12.91 1.01 -0.94
CA PHE A 72 -11.48 1.26 -1.04
C PHE A 72 -10.67 0.27 -0.20
N PHE A 73 -11.04 0.03 1.06
CA PHE A 73 -10.29 -0.91 1.90
C PHE A 73 -10.41 -2.35 1.40
N THR A 74 -11.57 -2.74 0.86
CA THR A 74 -11.77 -4.05 0.22
C THR A 74 -10.85 -4.20 -1.01
N PHE A 75 -10.84 -3.20 -1.89
CA PHE A 75 -9.93 -3.14 -3.03
C PHE A 75 -8.46 -3.19 -2.60
N ALA A 76 -8.08 -2.37 -1.62
CA ALA A 76 -6.72 -2.29 -1.12
C ALA A 76 -6.23 -3.60 -0.50
N GLN A 77 -7.09 -4.36 0.19
CA GLN A 77 -6.75 -5.67 0.73
C GLN A 77 -6.53 -6.72 -0.37
N HIS A 78 -7.31 -6.67 -1.44
CA HIS A 78 -7.09 -7.53 -2.61
C HIS A 78 -5.74 -7.22 -3.27
N GLU A 79 -5.45 -5.93 -3.51
CA GLU A 79 -4.18 -5.50 -4.09
C GLU A 79 -2.99 -5.81 -3.17
N GLN A 80 -3.16 -5.69 -1.85
CA GLN A 80 -2.15 -6.06 -0.86
C GLN A 80 -1.77 -7.54 -0.98
N LEU A 81 -2.74 -8.44 -1.11
CA LEU A 81 -2.48 -9.87 -1.28
C LEU A 81 -1.77 -10.14 -2.61
N ARG A 82 -2.29 -9.58 -3.70
CA ARG A 82 -1.73 -9.74 -5.06
C ARG A 82 -0.27 -9.28 -5.13
N GLU A 83 0.03 -8.11 -4.57
CA GLU A 83 1.39 -7.55 -4.58
C GLU A 83 2.34 -8.28 -3.63
N ALA A 84 1.85 -8.82 -2.51
CA ALA A 84 2.66 -9.66 -1.62
C ALA A 84 3.08 -10.96 -2.32
N GLU A 85 2.14 -11.64 -2.99
CA GLU A 85 2.43 -12.84 -3.78
C GLU A 85 3.39 -12.56 -4.93
N ALA A 86 3.20 -11.43 -5.63
CA ALA A 86 4.09 -11.00 -6.70
C ALA A 86 5.52 -10.75 -6.20
N LEU A 87 5.67 -10.03 -5.07
CA LEU A 87 6.98 -9.76 -4.46
C LEU A 87 7.69 -11.05 -4.05
N ILE A 88 6.96 -11.97 -3.39
CA ILE A 88 7.49 -13.27 -2.97
C ILE A 88 8.00 -14.07 -4.18
N LYS A 89 7.22 -14.09 -5.26
CA LYS A 89 7.56 -14.80 -6.49
C LYS A 89 8.73 -14.16 -7.24
N GLU A 90 8.70 -12.85 -7.43
CA GLU A 90 9.72 -12.08 -8.15
C GLU A 90 11.10 -12.25 -7.51
N GLU A 91 11.15 -12.19 -6.18
CA GLU A 91 12.41 -12.30 -5.43
C GLU A 91 12.80 -13.74 -5.07
N ASN A 92 11.95 -14.71 -5.41
CA ASN A 92 12.09 -16.12 -5.05
C ASN A 92 12.32 -16.29 -3.54
N LEU A 93 11.45 -15.66 -2.74
CA LEU A 93 11.53 -15.70 -1.29
C LEU A 93 10.99 -17.03 -0.73
N ASN A 94 11.41 -17.37 0.47
CA ASN A 94 10.73 -18.39 1.26
C ASN A 94 9.33 -17.89 1.62
N GLU A 95 8.31 -18.45 0.98
CA GLU A 95 6.92 -17.98 1.05
C GLU A 95 6.39 -17.86 2.49
N GLU A 96 6.52 -18.92 3.28
CA GLU A 96 6.02 -18.94 4.65
C GLU A 96 6.73 -17.91 5.55
N ALA A 97 8.06 -17.81 5.44
CA ALA A 97 8.82 -16.82 6.20
C ALA A 97 8.51 -15.39 5.75
N ALA A 98 8.38 -15.16 4.44
CA ALA A 98 8.05 -13.86 3.87
C ALA A 98 6.66 -13.40 4.29
N LYS A 99 5.62 -14.25 4.19
CA LYS A 99 4.26 -13.93 4.64
C LYS A 99 4.24 -13.56 6.13
N ARG A 100 4.94 -14.31 6.99
CA ARG A 100 5.07 -13.96 8.42
C ARG A 100 5.73 -12.61 8.63
N TYR A 101 6.88 -12.36 7.99
CA TYR A 101 7.62 -11.11 8.14
C TYR A 101 6.83 -9.89 7.65
N ILE A 102 6.18 -10.00 6.48
CA ILE A 102 5.34 -8.95 5.92
C ILE A 102 4.15 -8.67 6.85
N ARG A 103 3.46 -9.71 7.34
CA ARG A 103 2.32 -9.56 8.26
C ARG A 103 2.73 -8.85 9.56
N THR A 104 3.86 -9.24 10.15
CA THR A 104 4.41 -8.60 11.35
C THR A 104 4.78 -7.14 11.07
N SER A 105 5.39 -6.86 9.92
CA SER A 105 5.81 -5.52 9.53
C SER A 105 4.62 -4.60 9.24
N LEU A 106 3.55 -5.10 8.61
CA LEU A 106 2.31 -4.35 8.41
C LEU A 106 1.64 -4.01 9.74
N LYS A 107 1.59 -4.97 10.67
CA LYS A 107 1.04 -4.75 12.02
C LYS A 107 1.82 -3.70 12.82
N ARG A 108 3.13 -3.62 12.60
CA ARG A 108 4.01 -2.62 13.24
C ARG A 108 4.08 -1.30 12.45
N GLU A 109 3.58 -1.29 11.22
CA GLU A 109 3.63 -0.18 10.26
C GLU A 109 5.05 0.19 9.77
N TYR A 110 6.05 -0.67 10.03
CA TYR A 110 7.41 -0.54 9.51
C TYR A 110 8.09 -1.91 9.39
N ALA A 111 9.04 -2.02 8.46
CA ALA A 111 9.92 -3.17 8.31
C ALA A 111 11.26 -2.95 9.04
N THR A 112 11.91 -4.01 9.54
CA THR A 112 13.18 -3.90 10.26
C THR A 112 14.20 -4.95 9.78
N GLU A 113 15.44 -4.52 9.58
CA GLU A 113 16.54 -5.44 9.27
C GLU A 113 17.09 -6.17 10.50
N ASN A 114 16.64 -5.77 11.69
CA ASN A 114 17.08 -6.34 12.95
C ASN A 114 16.49 -7.74 13.17
N GLY A 115 17.26 -8.61 13.81
CA GLY A 115 16.88 -10.00 14.03
C GLY A 115 17.12 -10.90 12.83
N THR A 116 16.45 -12.06 12.81
CA THR A 116 16.66 -13.10 11.78
C THR A 116 15.51 -13.19 10.78
N GLU A 117 14.34 -12.63 11.08
CA GLU A 117 13.12 -12.81 10.28
C GLU A 117 13.33 -12.42 8.80
N LEU A 118 13.94 -11.25 8.54
CA LEU A 118 14.25 -10.83 7.17
C LEU A 118 15.19 -11.83 6.45
N ASN A 119 16.20 -12.35 7.15
CA ASN A 119 17.15 -13.31 6.58
C ASN A 119 16.46 -14.64 6.25
N GLU A 120 15.48 -15.06 7.06
CA GLU A 120 14.69 -16.28 6.83
C GLU A 120 13.81 -16.19 5.58
N THR A 121 13.46 -14.97 5.14
CA THR A 121 12.71 -14.76 3.89
C THR A 121 13.57 -15.01 2.65
N LEU A 122 14.89 -14.85 2.74
CA LEU A 122 15.77 -14.94 1.58
C LEU A 122 15.89 -16.38 1.08
N PRO A 123 16.05 -16.58 -0.24
CA PRO A 123 16.37 -17.91 -0.77
C PRO A 123 17.66 -18.43 -0.16
N LYS A 124 17.82 -19.76 -0.15
CA LYS A 124 19.03 -20.44 0.33
C LYS A 124 20.24 -20.07 -0.54
N LEU A 125 20.85 -18.94 -0.20
CA LEU A 125 22.15 -18.48 -0.70
C LEU A 125 23.12 -18.52 0.49
N SER A 126 24.37 -18.91 0.24
CA SER A 126 25.39 -18.84 1.29
C SER A 126 25.55 -17.38 1.72
N PRO A 127 25.53 -17.06 3.03
CA PRO A 127 25.84 -15.71 3.53
C PRO A 127 27.24 -15.21 3.17
N LEU A 128 28.14 -16.14 2.79
CA LEU A 128 29.48 -15.84 2.30
C LEU A 128 29.49 -15.45 0.81
N ASN A 129 28.37 -15.58 0.09
CA ASN A 129 28.25 -15.11 -1.28
C ASN A 129 28.21 -13.57 -1.27
N PRO A 130 29.11 -12.87 -1.99
CA PRO A 130 29.13 -11.41 -2.03
C PRO A 130 27.83 -10.79 -2.53
N GLN A 131 27.04 -11.50 -3.34
CA GLN A 131 25.73 -11.05 -3.84
C GLN A 131 24.62 -11.10 -2.77
N TYR A 132 24.84 -11.85 -1.67
CA TYR A 132 23.85 -12.02 -0.60
C TYR A 132 23.47 -10.67 0.02
N LYS A 133 24.46 -9.82 0.34
CA LYS A 133 24.22 -8.50 0.95
C LYS A 133 23.41 -7.59 0.02
N THR A 134 23.75 -7.58 -1.27
CA THR A 134 23.05 -6.77 -2.28
C THR A 134 21.61 -7.25 -2.44
N LYS A 135 21.38 -8.56 -2.52
CA LYS A 135 20.03 -9.12 -2.60
C LYS A 135 19.22 -8.83 -1.34
N LYS A 136 19.80 -9.01 -0.15
CA LYS A 136 19.14 -8.64 1.12
C LYS A 136 18.69 -7.19 1.11
N GLN A 137 19.57 -6.27 0.74
CA GLN A 137 19.24 -4.84 0.68
C GLN A 137 18.10 -4.58 -0.32
N ALA A 138 18.17 -5.16 -1.52
CA ALA A 138 17.14 -4.97 -2.55
C ALA A 138 15.77 -5.48 -2.09
N VAL A 139 15.72 -6.70 -1.54
CA VAL A 139 14.50 -7.28 -0.96
C VAL A 139 13.96 -6.41 0.17
N PHE A 140 14.84 -5.93 1.07
CA PHE A 140 14.42 -5.07 2.17
C PHE A 140 13.78 -3.78 1.67
N GLN A 141 14.38 -3.10 0.69
CA GLN A 141 13.80 -1.86 0.13
C GLN A 141 12.46 -2.09 -0.57
N LYS A 142 12.30 -3.22 -1.28
CA LYS A 142 11.01 -3.61 -1.86
C LYS A 142 9.95 -3.83 -0.77
N ILE A 143 10.30 -4.52 0.32
CA ILE A 143 9.38 -4.74 1.43
C ILE A 143 9.05 -3.41 2.13
N VAL A 144 10.03 -2.54 2.41
CA VAL A 144 9.77 -1.21 2.99
C VAL A 144 8.77 -0.43 2.13
N SER A 145 8.97 -0.42 0.82
CA SER A 145 8.05 0.25 -0.12
C SER A 145 6.64 -0.35 -0.08
N PHE A 146 6.55 -1.68 -0.01
CA PHE A 146 5.28 -2.39 0.15
C PHE A 146 4.59 -2.03 1.48
N ILE A 147 5.31 -2.00 2.59
CA ILE A 147 4.76 -1.64 3.90
C ILE A 147 4.29 -0.18 3.91
N GLU A 148 5.05 0.77 3.36
CA GLU A 148 4.63 2.16 3.26
C GLU A 148 3.33 2.33 2.43
N LYS A 149 3.21 1.57 1.34
CA LYS A 149 2.02 1.53 0.50
C LYS A 149 0.81 0.97 1.26
N PHE A 150 0.96 -0.12 2.00
CA PHE A 150 -0.19 -0.86 2.56
C PHE A 150 -0.40 -0.72 4.08
N LYS A 151 0.48 -0.03 4.83
CA LYS A 151 0.25 0.23 6.26
C LYS A 151 -1.09 0.94 6.49
N GLY A 152 -1.85 0.46 7.47
CA GLY A 152 -3.20 0.93 7.79
C GLY A 152 -4.33 0.33 6.95
N VAL A 153 -4.06 -0.49 5.92
CA VAL A 153 -5.10 -1.14 5.10
C VAL A 153 -5.80 -2.31 5.83
N GLY A 154 -5.06 -3.02 6.68
CA GLY A 154 -5.56 -4.19 7.39
C GLY A 154 -5.61 -5.46 6.50
N GLY A 155 -6.55 -6.36 6.80
CA GLY A 155 -6.70 -7.62 6.06
C GLY A 155 -5.72 -8.73 6.46
N LYS A 156 -5.70 -9.80 5.67
CA LYS A 156 -4.82 -10.96 5.85
C LYS A 156 -3.95 -11.16 4.62
N ILE A 157 -2.70 -11.52 4.87
CA ILE A 157 -1.71 -12.04 3.91
C ILE A 157 -1.28 -13.40 4.45
#